data_AF-B2JGX2-F1
#
_entry.id   AF-B2JGX2-F1
#
_cell.length_a   1.000
_cell.length_b   1.000
_cell.length_c   1.000
_cell.angle_alpha   90.00
_cell.angle_beta   90.00
_cell.angle_gamma   90.00
#
_symmetry.space_group_name_H-M   'P 1'
#
loop_
_entity.id
_entity.type
_entity.pdbx_description
1 polymer ?
#
loop_
_entity_poly.entity_id
_entity_poly.type
_entity_poly.pdbx_seq_one_letter_code
_entity_poly.pdbx_strand_id
1 'polypeptide(L)'
;MAMLWIKTFHIVLVASWFAGLFYLPRIFVNLAMETDPAAVKRLLLMARKLFRFMTLIAVPALACGLWLWLVIGIGSGEGWIHAKVGVVVLLIAYHAYSGVLLRTFERGENKRSHKWYRMFNELPVLGMLAAVALVVIKPF
;
A
#
# COMPACT_ATOMS: atom_id res chain seq x y z
N MET A 1 -14.40 -8.58 23.64
CA MET A 1 -15.00 -7.43 22.91
C MET A 1 -13.94 -6.53 22.27
N ALA A 2 -12.99 -5.97 23.04
CA ALA A 2 -11.96 -5.06 22.49
C ALA A 2 -11.13 -5.68 21.34
N MET A 3 -10.72 -6.95 21.46
CA MET A 3 -9.99 -7.66 20.40
C MET A 3 -10.75 -7.69 19.06
N LEU A 4 -12.06 -7.94 19.09
CA LEU A 4 -12.88 -8.00 17.87
C LEU A 4 -12.92 -6.65 17.17
N TRP A 5 -13.06 -5.57 17.93
CA TRP A 5 -13.00 -4.21 17.39
C TRP A 5 -11.63 -3.87 16.79
N ILE A 6 -10.52 -4.22 17.47
CA ILE A 6 -9.17 -4.00 16.94
C ILE A 6 -8.97 -4.77 15.63
N LYS A 7 -9.45 -6.02 15.56
CA LYS A 7 -9.42 -6.82 14.34
C LYS A 7 -10.26 -6.19 13.22
N THR A 8 -11.46 -5.71 13.53
CA THR A 8 -12.32 -4.99 12.57
C THR A 8 -11.64 -3.73 12.05
N PHE A 9 -11.08 -2.90 12.93
CA PHE A 9 -10.35 -1.70 12.53
C PHE A 9 -9.13 -2.03 11.69
N HIS A 10 -8.34 -3.03 12.07
CA HIS A 10 -7.20 -3.48 11.26
C HIS A 10 -7.63 -3.85 9.84
N ILE A 11 -8.69 -4.65 9.69
CA ILE A 11 -9.18 -5.06 8.37
C ILE A 11 -9.63 -3.86 7.54
N VAL A 12 -10.42 -2.95 8.13
CA VAL A 12 -10.91 -1.75 7.42
C VAL A 12 -9.74 -0.85 7.02
N LEU A 13 -8.80 -0.58 7.93
CA LEU A 13 -7.65 0.27 7.68
C LEU A 13 -6.72 -0.33 6.62
N VAL A 14 -6.48 -1.65 6.64
CA VAL A 14 -5.71 -2.34 5.60
C VAL A 14 -6.41 -2.23 4.25
N ALA A 15 -7.72 -2.49 4.18
CA ALA A 15 -8.48 -2.36 2.94
C ALA A 15 -8.43 -0.92 2.38
N SER A 16 -8.62 0.08 3.25
CA SER A 16 -8.51 1.50 2.88
C SER A 16 -7.09 1.89 2.46
N TRP A 17 -6.05 1.34 3.08
CA TRP A 17 -4.67 1.55 2.65
C TRP A 17 -4.40 0.95 1.26
N PHE A 18 -4.87 -0.27 1.01
CA PHE A 18 -4.74 -0.94 -0.29
C PHE A 18 -5.46 -0.19 -1.41
N ALA A 19 -6.62 0.43 -1.14
CA ALA A 19 -7.27 1.30 -2.12
C ALA A 19 -6.33 2.43 -2.60
N GLY A 20 -5.53 3.01 -1.70
CA GLY A 20 -4.48 3.97 -2.04
C GLY A 20 -3.34 3.35 -2.85
N LEU A 21 -2.86 2.17 -2.45
CA LEU A 21 -1.79 1.45 -3.14
C LEU A 21 -2.16 1.03 -4.56
N PHE A 22 -3.43 0.76 -4.85
CA PHE A 22 -3.92 0.50 -6.21
C PHE A 22 -4.12 1.78 -7.01
N TYR A 23 -4.63 2.84 -6.39
CA TYR A 23 -5.04 4.02 -7.12
C TYR A 23 -3.86 4.97 -7.43
N LEU A 24 -2.85 5.06 -6.54
CA LEU A 24 -1.71 5.96 -6.75
C LEU A 24 -0.85 5.60 -7.97
N PRO A 25 -0.43 4.34 -8.19
CA PRO A 25 0.30 3.94 -9.39
C PRO A 25 -0.49 4.20 -10.67
N ARG A 26 -1.82 4.02 -10.61
CA ARG A 26 -2.70 4.35 -11.73
C ARG A 26 -2.64 5.82 -12.10
N ILE A 27 -2.56 6.72 -11.11
CA ILE A 27 -2.32 8.15 -11.36
C ILE A 27 -0.94 8.37 -12.00
N PHE A 28 0.10 7.64 -11.58
CA PHE A 28 1.43 7.72 -12.20
C PHE A 28 1.43 7.28 -13.66
N VAL A 29 0.67 6.25 -14.04
CA VAL A 29 0.49 5.85 -15.44
C VAL A 29 -0.06 7.02 -16.25
N ASN A 30 -1.10 7.70 -15.76
CA ASN A 30 -1.69 8.84 -16.45
C ASN A 30 -0.73 10.03 -16.51
N LEU A 31 -0.02 10.34 -15.42
CA LEU A 31 1.00 11.39 -15.39
C LEU A 31 2.14 11.14 -16.39
N ALA A 32 2.51 9.87 -16.63
CA ALA A 32 3.54 9.51 -17.61
C ALA A 32 3.06 9.54 -19.07
N MET A 33 1.75 9.68 -19.31
CA MET A 33 1.16 9.78 -20.66
C MET A 33 0.68 11.20 -20.98
N GLU A 34 0.39 12.00 -19.96
CA GLU A 34 -0.21 13.33 -20.11
C GLU A 34 0.83 14.37 -20.53
N THR A 35 0.43 15.23 -21.47
CA THR A 35 1.25 16.35 -21.98
C THR A 35 0.63 17.71 -21.67
N ASP A 36 -0.67 17.78 -21.35
CA ASP A 36 -1.33 19.03 -20.97
C ASP A 36 -0.90 19.47 -19.55
N PRO A 37 -0.25 20.65 -19.40
CA PRO A 37 0.18 21.16 -18.10
C PRO A 37 -0.96 21.30 -17.07
N ALA A 38 -2.18 21.63 -17.50
CA ALA A 38 -3.31 21.80 -16.60
C ALA A 38 -3.76 20.44 -16.04
N ALA A 39 -3.89 19.43 -16.88
CA ALA A 39 -4.16 18.05 -16.48
C ALA A 39 -3.07 17.48 -15.56
N VAL A 40 -1.79 17.69 -15.88
CA VAL A 40 -0.65 17.25 -15.03
C VAL A 40 -0.75 17.86 -13.63
N LYS A 41 -0.99 19.16 -13.51
CA LYS A 41 -1.12 19.85 -12.20
C LYS A 41 -2.26 19.27 -11.37
N ARG A 42 -3.40 18.96 -12.00
CA ARG A 42 -4.56 18.33 -11.33
C ARG A 42 -4.23 16.91 -10.86
N LEU A 43 -3.59 16.10 -11.70
CA LEU A 43 -3.20 14.74 -11.35
C LEU A 43 -2.17 14.71 -10.21
N LEU A 44 -1.18 15.62 -10.22
CA LEU A 44 -0.22 15.78 -9.12
C LEU A 44 -0.91 16.16 -7.80
N LEU A 45 -1.88 17.08 -7.85
CA LEU A 45 -2.68 17.44 -6.68
C LEU A 45 -3.42 16.23 -6.11
N MET A 46 -4.07 15.44 -6.97
CA MET A 46 -4.77 14.22 -6.58
C MET A 46 -3.81 13.19 -5.98
N ALA A 47 -2.67 12.95 -6.63
CA ALA A 47 -1.64 12.03 -6.16
C ALA A 47 -1.11 12.42 -4.78
N ARG A 48 -0.86 13.72 -4.55
CA ARG A 48 -0.38 14.22 -3.25
C ARG A 48 -1.41 14.06 -2.14
N LYS A 49 -2.67 14.42 -2.41
CA LYS A 49 -3.77 14.24 -1.44
C LYS A 49 -3.96 12.77 -1.09
N LEU A 50 -3.98 11.92 -2.10
CA LEU A 50 -4.10 10.47 -1.95
C LEU A 50 -2.93 9.89 -1.15
N PHE A 51 -1.68 10.22 -1.51
CA PHE A 51 -0.48 9.74 -0.81
C PHE A 51 -0.51 10.09 0.67
N ARG A 52 -0.89 11.33 1.01
CA ARG A 52 -1.04 11.76 2.40
C ARG A 52 -2.12 10.98 3.14
N PHE A 53 -3.30 10.83 2.52
CA PHE A 53 -4.42 10.11 3.09
C PHE A 53 -4.09 8.62 3.34
N MET A 54 -3.54 7.94 2.34
CA MET A 54 -3.18 6.53 2.49
C MET A 54 -2.04 6.32 3.50
N THR A 55 -1.10 7.28 3.63
CA THR A 55 -0.04 7.22 4.65
C THR A 55 -0.62 7.36 6.06
N LEU A 56 -1.55 8.30 6.25
CA LEU A 56 -2.25 8.49 7.53
C LEU A 56 -3.03 7.25 7.96
N ILE A 57 -3.57 6.48 7.00
CA ILE A 57 -4.30 5.23 7.26
C ILE A 57 -3.34 4.05 7.47
N ALA A 58 -2.23 4.00 6.74
CA ALA A 58 -1.23 2.94 6.88
C ALA A 58 -0.70 2.82 8.31
N VAL A 59 -0.42 3.95 8.96
CA VAL A 59 0.14 3.99 10.32
C VAL A 59 -0.74 3.23 11.34
N PRO A 60 -2.03 3.58 11.54
CA PRO A 60 -2.89 2.83 12.43
C PRO A 60 -3.18 1.41 11.92
N ALA A 61 -3.21 1.16 10.60
CA ALA A 61 -3.36 -0.20 10.06
C ALA A 61 -2.24 -1.13 10.56
N LEU A 62 -1.00 -0.66 10.46
CA LEU A 62 0.20 -1.38 10.88
C LEU A 62 0.25 -1.49 12.40
N ALA A 63 -0.08 -0.42 13.14
CA ALA A 63 -0.11 -0.44 14.60
C ALA A 63 -1.13 -1.46 15.14
N CYS A 64 -2.34 -1.51 14.58
CA CYS A 64 -3.33 -2.53 14.92
C CYS A 64 -2.82 -3.93 14.57
N GLY A 65 -2.17 -4.12 13.41
CA GLY A 65 -1.59 -5.40 13.02
C GLY A 65 -0.51 -5.89 14.00
N LEU A 66 0.37 -4.98 14.42
CA LEU A 66 1.42 -5.25 15.39
C LEU A 66 0.84 -5.59 16.77
N TRP A 67 -0.21 -4.87 17.19
CA TRP A 67 -0.91 -5.15 18.45
C TRP A 67 -1.57 -6.53 18.46
N LEU A 68 -2.26 -6.88 17.36
CA LEU A 68 -2.87 -8.20 17.19
C LEU A 68 -1.84 -9.34 17.26
N TRP A 69 -0.64 -9.10 16.76
CA TRP A 69 0.44 -10.09 16.80
C TRP A 69 1.12 -10.16 18.18
N LEU A 70 1.64 -9.03 18.69
CA LEU A 70 2.49 -9.01 19.88
C LEU A 70 1.71 -9.06 21.21
N VAL A 71 0.53 -8.45 21.27
CA VAL A 71 -0.25 -8.35 22.52
C VAL A 71 -1.29 -9.46 22.61
N ILE A 72 -2.00 -9.73 21.51
CA ILE A 72 -3.05 -10.76 21.48
C ILE A 72 -2.47 -12.14 21.14
N GLY A 73 -1.28 -12.18 20.51
CA GLY A 73 -0.61 -13.43 20.19
C GLY A 73 -1.16 -14.14 18.95
N ILE A 74 -1.88 -13.44 18.05
CA ILE A 74 -2.44 -14.07 16.84
C ILE A 74 -1.29 -14.62 15.97
N GLY A 75 -1.30 -15.95 15.75
CA GLY A 75 -0.27 -16.63 14.96
C GLY A 75 1.06 -16.82 15.69
N SER A 76 1.09 -16.68 17.03
CA SER A 76 2.32 -16.93 17.80
C SER A 76 2.73 -18.39 17.70
N GLY A 77 3.96 -18.64 17.26
CA GLY A 77 4.51 -19.98 17.07
C GLY A 77 4.17 -20.62 15.72
N GLU A 78 3.35 -19.97 14.88
CA GLU A 78 3.06 -20.42 13.51
C GLU A 78 3.94 -19.65 12.52
N GLY A 79 4.56 -20.32 11.55
CA GLY A 79 5.53 -19.62 10.70
C GLY A 79 4.87 -18.68 9.68
N TRP A 80 3.60 -18.89 9.31
CA TRP A 80 2.90 -18.04 8.32
C TRP A 80 2.85 -16.57 8.74
N ILE A 81 2.93 -16.26 10.05
CA ILE A 81 2.95 -14.88 10.53
C ILE A 81 4.25 -14.17 10.12
N HIS A 82 5.39 -14.87 10.16
CA HIS A 82 6.67 -14.31 9.75
C HIS A 82 6.70 -14.04 8.25
N ALA A 83 6.15 -14.96 7.45
CA ALA A 83 5.98 -14.74 6.01
C ALA A 83 5.06 -13.54 5.74
N LYS A 84 3.95 -13.42 6.47
CA LYS A 84 3.02 -12.29 6.33
C LYS A 84 3.68 -10.97 6.70
N VAL A 85 4.46 -10.92 7.77
CA VAL A 85 5.23 -9.73 8.16
C VAL A 85 6.22 -9.36 7.05
N GLY A 86 6.88 -10.34 6.42
CA GLY A 86 7.72 -10.12 5.24
C GLY A 86 6.97 -9.42 4.10
N VAL A 87 5.75 -9.90 3.77
CA VAL A 87 4.88 -9.25 2.77
C VAL A 87 4.53 -7.82 3.18
N VAL A 88 4.20 -7.58 4.45
CA VAL A 88 3.90 -6.23 4.97
C VAL A 88 5.10 -5.30 4.83
N VAL A 89 6.31 -5.77 5.14
CA VAL A 89 7.55 -4.99 4.97
C VAL A 89 7.75 -4.61 3.50
N LEU A 90 7.53 -5.54 2.57
CA LEU A 90 7.62 -5.25 1.13
C LEU A 90 6.57 -4.22 0.69
N LEU A 91 5.35 -4.28 1.22
CA LEU A 91 4.29 -3.29 0.96
C LEU A 91 4.64 -1.91 1.52
N ILE A 92 5.26 -1.84 2.69
CA ILE A 92 5.78 -0.58 3.26
C ILE A 92 6.88 0.00 2.38
N ALA A 93 7.82 -0.84 1.92
CA ALA A 93 8.88 -0.40 1.00
C ALA A 93 8.28 0.13 -0.31
N TYR A 94 7.28 -0.56 -0.86
CA TYR A 94 6.54 -0.13 -2.04
C TYR A 94 5.82 1.22 -1.83
N HIS A 95 5.16 1.39 -0.68
CA HIS A 95 4.51 2.64 -0.31
C HIS A 95 5.51 3.80 -0.22
N ALA A 96 6.63 3.58 0.46
CA ALA A 96 7.70 4.58 0.57
C ALA A 96 8.28 4.95 -0.81
N TYR A 97 8.54 3.95 -1.64
CA TYR A 97 9.03 4.15 -3.00
C TYR A 97 8.02 4.90 -3.89
N SER A 98 6.72 4.67 -3.71
CA SER A 98 5.67 5.46 -4.37
C SER A 98 5.75 6.94 -4.00
N GLY A 99 6.16 7.27 -2.78
CA GLY A 99 6.45 8.65 -2.37
C GLY A 99 7.65 9.26 -3.09
N VAL A 100 8.70 8.47 -3.34
CA VAL A 100 9.87 8.89 -4.13
C VAL A 100 9.46 9.17 -5.58
N LEU A 101 8.65 8.30 -6.18
CA LEU A 101 8.11 8.48 -7.53
C LEU A 101 7.24 9.73 -7.61
N LEU A 102 6.36 9.96 -6.64
CA LEU A 102 5.54 11.18 -6.57
C LEU A 102 6.42 12.44 -6.58
N ARG A 103 7.44 12.51 -5.71
CA ARG A 103 8.37 13.64 -5.68
C ARG A 103 9.12 13.82 -7.01
N THR A 104 9.41 12.72 -7.70
CA THR A 104 10.08 12.75 -9.01
C THR A 104 9.17 13.34 -10.09
N PHE A 105 7.88 13.01 -10.09
CA PHE A 105 6.90 13.67 -10.95
C PHE A 105 6.71 15.15 -10.60
N GLU A 106 6.71 15.50 -9.31
CA GLU A 106 6.61 16.90 -8.87
C GLU A 106 7.78 17.77 -9.35
N ARG A 107 8.98 17.18 -9.50
CA ARG A 107 10.16 17.84 -10.08
C ARG A 107 10.21 17.81 -11.61
N GLY A 108 9.28 17.11 -12.27
CA GLY A 108 9.31 16.92 -13.73
C GLY A 108 10.45 16.03 -14.24
N GLU A 109 11.09 15.25 -13.35
CA GLU A 109 12.27 14.44 -13.65
C GLU A 109 11.92 12.99 -14.01
N ASN A 110 10.66 12.70 -14.34
CA ASN A 110 10.25 11.33 -14.64
C ASN A 110 10.94 10.81 -15.93
N LYS A 111 11.77 9.77 -15.78
CA LYS A 111 12.43 9.07 -16.89
C LYS A 111 11.76 7.74 -17.24
N ARG A 112 10.73 7.32 -16.50
CA ARG A 112 10.08 6.02 -16.65
C ARG A 112 8.85 6.14 -17.56
N SER A 113 8.65 5.14 -18.42
CA SER A 113 7.51 5.09 -19.33
C SER A 113 6.22 4.65 -18.63
N HIS A 114 5.08 4.98 -19.22
CA HIS A 114 3.77 4.53 -18.75
C HIS A 114 3.66 3.00 -18.64
N LYS A 115 4.36 2.23 -19.49
CA LYS A 115 4.40 0.76 -19.42
C LYS A 115 5.04 0.27 -18.13
N TRP A 116 6.11 0.93 -17.68
CA TRP A 116 6.76 0.62 -16.42
C TRP A 116 5.82 0.87 -15.23
N TYR A 117 5.08 1.98 -15.25
CA TYR A 117 4.08 2.29 -14.22
C TYR A 117 2.87 1.32 -14.21
N ARG A 118 2.50 0.76 -15.38
CA ARG A 118 1.47 -0.29 -15.44
C ARG A 118 1.93 -1.56 -14.75
N MET A 119 3.18 -1.99 -14.99
CA MET A 119 3.75 -3.14 -14.28
C MET A 119 3.85 -2.86 -12.77
N PHE A 120 4.28 -1.64 -12.40
CA PHE A 120 4.36 -1.22 -11.01
C PHE A 120 2.99 -1.29 -10.31
N ASN A 121 1.90 -0.96 -11.02
CA ASN A 121 0.52 -1.05 -10.53
C ASN A 121 0.06 -2.48 -10.17
N GLU A 122 0.69 -3.52 -10.72
CA GLU A 122 0.33 -4.93 -10.42
C GLU A 122 0.97 -5.44 -9.13
N LEU A 123 2.07 -4.83 -8.67
CA LEU A 123 2.79 -5.28 -7.46
C LEU A 123 1.91 -5.30 -6.19
N PRO A 124 1.06 -4.30 -5.92
CA PRO A 124 0.14 -4.35 -4.78
C PRO A 124 -0.86 -5.51 -4.87
N VAL A 125 -1.25 -5.93 -6.08
CA VAL A 125 -2.21 -7.03 -6.25
C VAL A 125 -1.57 -8.34 -5.78
N LEU A 126 -0.32 -8.58 -6.18
CA LEU A 126 0.45 -9.73 -5.73
C LEU A 126 0.67 -9.70 -4.21
N GLY A 127 0.98 -8.52 -3.65
CA GLY A 127 1.12 -8.35 -2.21
C GLY A 127 -0.18 -8.62 -1.44
N MET A 128 -1.33 -8.16 -1.96
CA MET A 128 -2.64 -8.45 -1.38
C MET A 128 -2.96 -9.95 -1.43
N LEU A 129 -2.74 -10.58 -2.59
CA LEU A 129 -2.98 -12.01 -2.77
C LEU A 129 -2.13 -12.84 -1.80
N ALA A 130 -0.82 -12.55 -1.71
CA ALA A 130 0.07 -13.23 -0.78
C ALA A 130 -0.35 -13.03 0.68
N ALA A 131 -0.67 -11.80 1.08
CA ALA A 131 -1.11 -11.49 2.44
C ALA A 131 -2.42 -12.21 2.82
N VAL A 132 -3.40 -12.26 1.91
CA VAL A 132 -4.68 -12.97 2.14
C VAL A 132 -4.46 -14.48 2.14
N ALA A 133 -3.72 -15.03 1.17
CA ALA A 133 -3.44 -16.46 1.08
C ALA A 133 -2.76 -16.98 2.36
N LEU A 134 -1.77 -16.26 2.89
CA LEU A 134 -1.10 -16.63 4.13
C LEU A 134 -2.05 -16.67 5.34
N VAL A 135 -3.01 -15.75 5.42
CA VAL A 135 -3.98 -15.69 6.53
C VAL A 135 -5.06 -16.77 6.41
N VAL A 136 -5.47 -17.11 5.19
CA VAL A 136 -6.55 -18.07 4.92
C VAL A 136 -6.02 -19.50 4.97
N ILE A 137 -4.92 -19.78 4.28
CA ILE A 137 -4.37 -21.14 4.12
C ILE A 137 -3.54 -21.55 5.33
N LYS A 138 -2.81 -20.61 5.96
CA LYS A 138 -1.91 -20.85 7.09
C LYS A 138 -0.98 -22.07 6.86
N PRO A 139 -0.13 -22.02 5.82
CA PRO A 139 0.57 -23.22 5.33
C PRO A 139 1.65 -23.82 6.26
N PHE A 140 1.97 -23.19 7.40
CA PHE A 140 2.99 -23.61 8.37
C PHE A 140 2.98 -22.70 9.61
#